data_AF-A0AAD2FGQ4-F1
#
_entry.id   AF-A0AAD2FGQ4-F1
#
_cell.length_a   1.000
_cell.length_b   1.000
_cell.length_c   1.000
_cell.angle_alpha   90.00
_cell.angle_beta   90.00
_cell.angle_gamma   90.00
#
_symmetry.space_group_name_H-M   'P 1'
#
loop_
_entity.id
_entity.type
_entity.pdbx_description
1 polymer ?
#
loop_
_entity_poly.entity_id
_entity_poly.type
_entity_poly.pdbx_seq_one_letter_code
_entity_poly.pdbx_strand_id
1 'polypeptide(L)'
;MKILKTLSLLFLFSSQAASFTPSRNSASKVSATDHAGTVDASETSRRSFFESMALIPLVAMSVESANASGGATAGGAYLLSAKQRYNERVKTAVKGLLEVGTALKGGSTKEAEAYFGSEDAGSWKDLTAAGYLLSNAFRRSSTTSPDSLPAVKKYKALVKEVEGLQKKLKKGAGKAADQFSTVEEALEIWLTEIELPPAKEL
;
A
#
# COMPACT_ATOMS: atom_id res chain seq x y z
N MET A 1 45.43 -22.94 -29.39
CA MET A 1 46.22 -22.27 -28.33
C MET A 1 45.28 -21.89 -27.20
N LYS A 2 45.45 -22.50 -26.03
CA LYS A 2 44.63 -22.29 -24.82
C LYS A 2 45.34 -21.25 -23.96
N ILE A 3 44.69 -20.12 -23.67
CA ILE A 3 45.22 -19.11 -22.73
C ILE A 3 44.27 -19.06 -21.54
N LEU A 4 44.63 -19.80 -20.50
CA LEU A 4 44.09 -19.64 -19.15
C LEU A 4 44.57 -18.29 -18.60
N LYS A 5 43.64 -17.44 -18.18
CA LYS A 5 43.91 -16.36 -17.23
C LYS A 5 43.08 -16.61 -15.97
N THR A 6 43.70 -17.33 -15.05
CA THR A 6 43.42 -17.30 -13.62
C THR A 6 43.81 -15.93 -13.09
N LEU A 7 42.85 -15.17 -12.56
CA LEU A 7 43.15 -14.06 -11.66
C LEU A 7 42.27 -14.19 -10.42
N SER A 8 42.90 -14.71 -9.38
CA SER A 8 42.39 -14.80 -8.02
C SER A 8 42.35 -13.38 -7.46
N LEU A 9 41.15 -12.88 -7.11
CA LEU A 9 40.98 -11.61 -6.40
C LEU A 9 40.41 -11.91 -5.02
N LEU A 10 41.34 -12.10 -4.08
CA LEU A 10 41.08 -12.33 -2.66
C LEU A 10 40.70 -11.00 -2.01
N PHE A 11 39.41 -10.73 -1.83
CA PHE A 11 38.94 -9.60 -1.02
C PHE A 11 38.97 -9.98 0.46
N LEU A 12 39.98 -9.47 1.18
CA LEU A 12 39.95 -9.35 2.64
C LEU A 12 38.90 -8.30 3.02
N PHE A 13 37.74 -8.71 3.53
CA PHE A 13 36.83 -7.82 4.23
C PHE A 13 37.17 -7.83 5.71
N SER A 14 37.69 -6.71 6.18
CA SER A 14 37.96 -6.41 7.57
C SER A 14 36.64 -6.23 8.33
N SER A 15 36.43 -7.05 9.36
CA SER A 15 35.37 -6.86 10.36
C SER A 15 35.61 -5.58 11.14
N GLN A 16 34.67 -4.64 11.08
CA GLN A 16 34.56 -3.58 12.08
C GLN A 16 33.23 -3.75 12.82
N ALA A 17 33.34 -4.20 14.06
CA ALA A 17 32.26 -4.24 15.03
C ALA A 17 31.99 -2.81 15.50
N ALA A 18 30.79 -2.30 15.27
CA ALA A 18 30.29 -1.07 15.88
C ALA A 18 29.21 -1.43 16.90
N SER A 19 29.47 -0.99 18.12
CA SER A 19 28.82 -1.33 19.37
C SER A 19 27.39 -0.81 19.44
N PHE A 20 26.47 -1.69 19.80
CA PHE A 20 25.12 -1.38 20.23
C PHE A 20 25.16 -0.67 21.59
N THR A 21 24.56 0.52 21.70
CA THR A 21 24.26 1.17 22.98
C THR A 21 22.76 1.44 23.08
N PRO A 22 22.06 0.90 24.09
CA PRO A 22 20.67 1.26 24.35
C PRO A 22 20.63 2.56 25.17
N SER A 23 20.08 3.62 24.59
CA SER A 23 19.74 4.84 25.34
C SER A 23 18.45 4.59 26.13
N ARG A 24 18.59 4.61 27.46
CA ARG A 24 17.55 4.44 28.47
C ARG A 24 17.44 5.76 29.25
N ASN A 25 16.23 6.07 29.71
CA ASN A 25 15.81 7.15 30.64
C ASN A 25 15.34 8.44 29.93
N SER A 26 14.25 9.12 30.29
CA SER A 26 13.42 9.17 31.51
C SER A 26 11.99 9.57 31.08
N ALA A 27 10.90 8.95 31.51
CA ALA A 27 10.28 9.13 32.83
C ALA A 27 10.21 10.60 33.28
N SER A 28 9.24 11.37 32.76
CA SER A 28 8.77 12.58 33.44
C SER A 28 7.55 12.23 34.29
N LYS A 29 7.75 12.52 35.56
CA LYS A 29 7.00 12.13 36.74
C LYS A 29 5.76 13.02 36.87
N VAL A 30 4.62 12.37 36.99
CA VAL A 30 3.41 12.92 37.61
C VAL A 30 3.75 13.29 39.06
N SER A 31 3.41 14.51 39.47
CA SER A 31 3.20 14.80 40.89
C SER A 31 1.97 15.68 41.02
N ALA A 32 0.87 15.00 41.32
CA ALA A 32 -0.21 15.56 42.10
C ALA A 32 0.31 15.84 43.52
N THR A 33 -0.21 16.90 44.14
CA THR A 33 -0.07 17.18 45.57
C THR A 33 -1.46 17.02 46.19
N ASP A 34 -1.55 15.99 47.04
CA ASP A 34 -2.29 15.89 48.30
C ASP A 34 -3.71 16.46 48.42
N HIS A 35 -4.69 15.59 48.70
CA HIS A 35 -4.91 15.21 50.11
C HIS A 35 -5.88 14.02 50.26
N ALA A 36 -5.33 12.97 50.89
CA ALA A 36 -5.93 12.13 51.94
C ALA A 36 -7.19 11.29 51.65
N GLY A 37 -7.08 9.98 51.88
CA GLY A 37 -8.22 9.14 52.27
C GLY A 37 -8.20 7.72 51.74
N THR A 38 -7.34 6.87 52.31
CA THR A 38 -7.40 5.40 52.31
C THR A 38 -8.82 4.86 52.57
N VAL A 39 -9.34 3.97 51.73
CA VAL A 39 -9.44 2.51 51.97
C VAL A 39 -9.99 1.75 50.76
N ASP A 40 -9.39 0.58 50.57
CA ASP A 40 -9.71 -0.53 49.69
C ASP A 40 -11.13 -1.09 49.91
N ALA A 41 -11.88 -1.39 48.85
CA ALA A 41 -12.69 -2.62 48.74
C ALA A 41 -13.46 -2.69 47.41
N SER A 42 -13.53 -3.94 46.96
CA SER A 42 -14.17 -4.52 45.80
C SER A 42 -15.66 -4.23 45.58
N GLU A 43 -16.03 -4.42 44.31
CA GLU A 43 -17.31 -4.96 43.84
C GLU A 43 -18.56 -4.07 43.82
N THR A 44 -19.09 -3.96 42.60
CA THR A 44 -20.52 -4.04 42.27
C THR A 44 -21.42 -2.91 42.79
N SER A 45 -21.66 -1.91 41.94
CA SER A 45 -23.01 -1.33 41.85
C SER A 45 -23.29 -0.69 40.49
N ARG A 46 -23.74 -1.52 39.53
CA ARG A 46 -24.56 -1.09 38.39
C ARG A 46 -26.01 -1.05 38.86
N ARG A 47 -26.43 0.07 39.46
CA ARG A 47 -27.80 0.53 39.82
C ARG A 47 -27.53 1.79 40.65
N SER A 48 -27.95 3.00 40.31
CA SER A 48 -29.32 3.43 40.01
C SER A 48 -29.25 4.85 39.45
N PHE A 49 -29.61 5.04 38.17
CA PHE A 49 -29.85 6.35 37.57
C PHE A 49 -31.31 6.42 37.10
N PHE A 50 -32.22 6.02 37.99
CA PHE A 50 -33.66 6.18 37.82
C PHE A 50 -34.15 7.20 38.84
N GLU A 51 -34.67 8.31 38.31
CA GLU A 51 -35.69 9.23 38.84
C GLU A 51 -35.30 10.64 38.34
N SER A 52 -35.97 11.19 37.34
CA SER A 52 -37.34 11.66 37.50
C SER A 52 -38.13 11.64 36.19
N MET A 53 -39.40 11.24 36.30
CA MET A 53 -40.40 11.11 35.23
C MET A 53 -40.82 12.45 34.61
N ALA A 54 -41.06 12.43 33.29
CA ALA A 54 -42.16 13.19 32.68
C ALA A 54 -42.75 12.37 31.50
N LEU A 55 -44.05 12.08 31.62
CA LEU A 55 -44.90 11.33 30.69
C LEU A 55 -45.11 12.10 29.36
N ILE A 56 -44.79 11.49 28.22
CA ILE A 56 -45.21 11.95 26.88
C ILE A 56 -45.85 10.75 26.16
N PRO A 57 -47.04 10.91 25.55
CA PRO A 57 -47.87 9.83 25.04
C PRO A 57 -47.28 9.13 23.81
N LEU A 58 -47.47 7.80 23.80
CA LEU A 58 -47.11 6.84 22.78
C LEU A 58 -47.90 7.08 21.48
N VAL A 59 -47.27 7.70 20.47
CA VAL A 59 -47.71 7.56 19.07
C VAL A 59 -46.98 6.36 18.48
N ALA A 60 -47.72 5.28 18.27
CA ALA A 60 -47.30 4.14 17.47
C ALA A 60 -47.14 4.57 16.01
N MET A 61 -45.92 4.92 15.61
CA MET A 61 -45.51 4.94 14.21
C MET A 61 -44.75 3.65 13.96
N SER A 62 -45.29 2.85 13.05
CA SER A 62 -44.69 1.63 12.53
C SER A 62 -43.18 1.80 12.38
N VAL A 63 -42.41 0.98 13.09
CA VAL A 63 -41.05 0.69 12.67
C VAL A 63 -41.20 -0.12 11.40
N GLU A 64 -41.35 0.59 10.29
CA GLU A 64 -41.15 -0.01 8.99
C GLU A 64 -39.69 -0.41 8.97
N SER A 65 -39.45 -1.68 9.28
CA SER A 65 -38.20 -2.35 8.98
C SER A 65 -37.87 -1.97 7.55
N ALA A 66 -36.95 -1.02 7.38
CA ALA A 66 -36.38 -0.69 6.10
C ALA A 66 -35.68 -1.95 5.64
N ASN A 67 -36.45 -2.80 4.96
CA ASN A 67 -35.99 -3.93 4.19
C ASN A 67 -35.36 -3.35 2.91
N ALA A 68 -34.33 -2.52 3.11
CA ALA A 68 -33.43 -2.12 2.06
C ALA A 68 -32.70 -3.40 1.69
N SER A 69 -33.17 -4.02 0.62
CA SER A 69 -32.52 -5.15 -0.07
C SER A 69 -31.07 -4.77 -0.36
N GLY A 70 -30.21 -4.98 0.62
CA GLY A 70 -28.79 -4.61 0.61
C GLY A 70 -27.95 -5.59 -0.21
N GLY A 71 -28.56 -6.30 -1.16
CA GLY A 71 -27.91 -7.37 -1.92
C GLY A 71 -27.00 -6.89 -3.05
N ALA A 72 -27.10 -5.63 -3.48
CA ALA A 72 -26.36 -5.13 -4.65
C ALA A 72 -25.26 -4.10 -4.33
N THR A 73 -25.30 -3.46 -3.15
CA THR A 73 -24.50 -2.23 -2.92
C THR A 73 -23.20 -2.44 -2.15
N ALA A 74 -22.97 -3.61 -1.56
CA ALA A 74 -21.75 -3.85 -0.76
C ALA A 74 -20.46 -3.80 -1.60
N GLY A 75 -20.49 -4.30 -2.85
CA GLY A 75 -19.33 -4.24 -3.75
C GLY A 75 -19.10 -2.85 -4.36
N GLY A 76 -20.17 -2.15 -4.73
CA GLY A 76 -20.08 -0.85 -5.41
C GLY A 76 -19.57 0.28 -4.52
N ALA A 77 -20.03 0.35 -3.27
CA ALA A 77 -19.58 1.37 -2.31
C ALA A 77 -18.09 1.23 -1.97
N TYR A 78 -17.59 -0.01 -1.87
CA TYR A 78 -16.18 -0.28 -1.62
C TYR A 78 -15.29 0.14 -2.79
N LEU A 79 -15.66 -0.20 -4.02
CA LEU A 79 -14.92 0.19 -5.22
C LEU A 79 -14.83 1.71 -5.36
N LEU A 80 -15.93 2.44 -5.15
CA LEU A 80 -15.93 3.90 -5.24
C LEU A 80 -14.99 4.54 -4.20
N SER A 81 -15.04 4.08 -2.96
CA SER A 81 -14.14 4.54 -1.88
C SER A 81 -12.67 4.23 -2.19
N ALA A 82 -12.38 3.03 -2.71
CA ALA A 82 -11.03 2.65 -3.10
C ALA A 82 -10.49 3.53 -4.25
N LYS A 83 -11.32 3.80 -5.27
CA LYS A 83 -10.96 4.71 -6.36
C LYS A 83 -10.63 6.12 -5.86
N GLN A 84 -11.44 6.67 -4.95
CA GLN A 84 -11.18 7.98 -4.34
C GLN A 84 -9.86 8.04 -3.57
N ARG A 85 -9.45 6.93 -2.93
CA ARG A 85 -8.24 6.87 -2.10
C ARG A 85 -6.97 6.57 -2.88
N TYR A 86 -7.05 5.69 -3.88
CA TYR A 86 -5.87 5.08 -4.48
C TYR A 86 -5.61 5.53 -5.92
N ASN A 87 -6.60 6.09 -6.63
CA ASN A 87 -6.38 6.49 -8.03
C ASN A 87 -5.24 7.51 -8.16
N GLU A 88 -5.23 8.57 -7.35
CA GLU A 88 -4.19 9.61 -7.46
C GLU A 88 -2.79 9.07 -7.10
N ARG A 89 -2.71 8.15 -6.13
CA ARG A 89 -1.44 7.46 -5.80
C ARG A 89 -0.96 6.59 -6.95
N VAL A 90 -1.85 5.80 -7.55
CA VAL A 90 -1.54 4.98 -8.72
C VAL A 90 -1.11 5.86 -9.89
N LYS A 91 -1.83 6.93 -10.21
CA LYS A 91 -1.46 7.85 -11.29
C LYS A 91 -0.09 8.48 -11.07
N THR A 92 0.17 8.98 -9.87
CA THR A 92 1.46 9.61 -9.53
C THR A 92 2.60 8.61 -9.68
N ALA A 93 2.43 7.38 -9.18
CA ALA A 93 3.47 6.38 -9.29
C ALA A 93 3.64 5.84 -10.72
N VAL A 94 2.56 5.75 -11.50
CA VAL A 94 2.62 5.42 -12.93
C VAL A 94 3.40 6.48 -13.70
N LYS A 95 3.21 7.78 -13.43
CA LYS A 95 4.04 8.84 -14.01
C LYS A 95 5.52 8.64 -13.72
N GLY A 96 5.87 8.40 -12.46
CA GLY A 96 7.24 8.10 -12.06
C GLY A 96 7.82 6.88 -12.80
N LEU A 97 7.02 5.83 -12.99
CA LEU A 97 7.44 4.67 -13.79
C LEU A 97 7.68 5.03 -15.26
N LEU A 98 6.85 5.89 -15.86
CA LEU A 98 7.06 6.35 -17.24
C LEU A 98 8.30 7.23 -17.37
N GLU A 99 8.56 8.11 -16.39
CA GLU A 99 9.78 8.91 -16.32
C GLU A 99 11.02 8.01 -16.28
N VAL A 100 10.99 6.93 -15.50
CA VAL A 100 12.04 5.89 -15.53
C VAL A 100 12.22 5.33 -16.93
N GLY A 101 11.14 5.00 -17.64
CA GLY A 101 11.19 4.55 -19.03
C GLY A 101 11.88 5.52 -19.97
N THR A 102 11.54 6.81 -19.86
CA THR A 102 12.17 7.87 -20.68
C THR A 102 13.66 8.03 -20.38
N ALA A 103 14.04 8.02 -19.10
CA ALA A 103 15.42 8.12 -18.65
C ALA A 103 16.26 6.93 -19.13
N LEU A 104 15.71 5.72 -19.05
CA LEU A 104 16.37 4.50 -19.55
C LEU A 104 16.61 4.54 -21.05
N LYS A 105 15.61 5.00 -21.83
CA LYS A 105 15.75 5.23 -23.28
C LYS A 105 16.81 6.29 -23.58
N GLY A 106 16.97 7.29 -22.70
CA GLY A 106 18.06 8.28 -22.73
C GLY A 106 19.41 7.80 -22.18
N GLY A 107 19.50 6.55 -21.67
CA GLY A 107 20.75 5.96 -21.15
C GLY A 107 21.06 6.26 -19.68
N SER A 108 20.17 6.91 -18.93
CA SER A 108 20.33 7.19 -17.50
C SER A 108 19.69 6.12 -16.61
N THR A 109 20.31 5.80 -15.47
CA THR A 109 19.74 4.92 -14.43
C THR A 109 19.32 5.66 -13.17
N LYS A 110 19.61 6.96 -13.05
CA LYS A 110 19.42 7.73 -11.80
C LYS A 110 17.96 7.78 -11.37
N GLU A 111 17.08 8.01 -12.34
CA GLU A 111 15.64 8.10 -12.16
C GLU A 111 15.08 6.75 -11.71
N ALA A 112 15.58 5.65 -12.30
CA ALA A 112 15.22 4.30 -11.90
C ALA A 112 15.64 4.01 -10.45
N GLU A 113 16.87 4.38 -10.08
CA GLU A 113 17.40 4.20 -8.72
C GLU A 113 16.59 5.00 -7.69
N ALA A 114 16.24 6.24 -8.00
CA ALA A 114 15.39 7.07 -7.14
C ALA A 114 13.98 6.49 -6.99
N TYR A 115 13.34 6.12 -8.10
CA TYR A 115 11.97 5.61 -8.12
C TYR A 115 11.82 4.26 -7.42
N PHE A 116 12.75 3.32 -7.63
CA PHE A 116 12.72 2.00 -7.02
C PHE A 116 13.28 1.99 -5.59
N GLY A 117 14.15 2.94 -5.24
CA GLY A 117 14.76 3.07 -3.92
C GLY A 117 13.92 3.85 -2.90
N SER A 118 13.06 4.76 -3.36
CA SER A 118 12.20 5.58 -2.50
C SER A 118 11.08 4.76 -1.84
N GLU A 119 10.61 5.25 -0.69
CA GLU A 119 9.40 4.78 0.01
C GLU A 119 8.28 5.83 0.00
N ASP A 120 8.51 6.95 -0.68
CA ASP A 120 7.60 8.09 -0.70
C ASP A 120 6.38 7.81 -1.59
N ALA A 121 5.37 8.67 -1.46
CA ALA A 121 4.23 8.66 -2.36
C ALA A 121 4.70 8.84 -3.81
N GLY A 122 4.15 8.03 -4.72
CA GLY A 122 4.60 8.01 -6.11
C GLY A 122 5.82 7.12 -6.39
N SER A 123 6.38 6.43 -5.41
CA SER A 123 7.44 5.43 -5.63
C SER A 123 6.90 4.08 -6.12
N TRP A 124 7.78 3.16 -6.52
CA TRP A 124 7.39 1.78 -6.83
C TRP A 124 6.71 1.07 -5.65
N LYS A 125 7.16 1.33 -4.41
CA LYS A 125 6.55 0.77 -3.21
C LYS A 125 5.13 1.30 -3.02
N ASP A 126 4.91 2.58 -3.31
CA ASP A 126 3.58 3.17 -3.28
C ASP A 126 2.67 2.59 -4.37
N LEU A 127 3.17 2.44 -5.60
CA LEU A 127 2.43 1.78 -6.69
C LEU A 127 2.04 0.36 -6.33
N THR A 128 2.94 -0.40 -5.69
CA THR A 128 2.64 -1.79 -5.39
C THR A 128 1.58 -1.92 -4.28
N ALA A 129 1.64 -1.05 -3.27
CA ALA A 129 0.64 -1.00 -2.22
C ALA A 129 -0.73 -0.50 -2.75
N ALA A 130 -0.76 0.66 -3.39
CA ALA A 130 -1.98 1.28 -3.89
C ALA A 130 -2.59 0.48 -5.06
N GLY A 131 -1.76 -0.01 -5.98
CA GLY A 131 -2.18 -0.77 -7.16
C GLY A 131 -2.80 -2.11 -6.79
N TYR A 132 -2.25 -2.83 -5.81
CA TYR A 132 -2.88 -4.06 -5.31
C TYR A 132 -4.20 -3.77 -4.61
N LEU A 133 -4.26 -2.77 -3.74
CA LEU A 133 -5.48 -2.41 -3.01
C LEU A 133 -6.60 -1.96 -3.95
N LEU A 134 -6.28 -1.16 -4.97
CA LEU A 134 -7.23 -0.75 -6.00
C LEU A 134 -7.69 -1.96 -6.82
N SER A 135 -6.77 -2.82 -7.27
CA SER A 135 -7.13 -4.02 -8.05
C SER A 135 -8.01 -4.98 -7.27
N ASN A 136 -7.74 -5.14 -5.97
CA ASN A 136 -8.54 -5.96 -5.06
C ASN A 136 -9.93 -5.33 -4.79
N ALA A 137 -10.11 -4.04 -5.03
CA ALA A 137 -11.39 -3.36 -4.84
C ALA A 137 -12.45 -3.73 -5.88
N PHE A 138 -12.06 -4.35 -6.99
CA PHE A 138 -12.97 -4.88 -8.02
C PHE A 138 -13.72 -6.14 -7.59
N ARG A 139 -13.57 -6.56 -6.33
CA ARG A 139 -14.34 -7.67 -5.74
C ARG A 139 -15.80 -7.30 -5.63
N ARG A 140 -16.66 -8.23 -6.08
CA ARG A 140 -18.10 -8.17 -5.84
C ARG A 140 -18.49 -8.69 -4.46
N SER A 141 -17.67 -9.57 -3.89
CA SER A 141 -17.87 -10.18 -2.57
C SER A 141 -16.54 -10.34 -1.83
N SER A 142 -16.60 -10.22 -0.50
CA SER A 142 -15.49 -10.48 0.42
C SER A 142 -15.08 -11.95 0.50
N THR A 143 -15.85 -12.86 -0.10
CA THR A 143 -15.51 -14.29 -0.20
C THR A 143 -14.75 -14.65 -1.48
N THR A 144 -14.77 -13.78 -2.50
CA THR A 144 -14.00 -14.00 -3.74
C THR A 144 -12.52 -13.83 -3.45
N SER A 145 -11.69 -14.82 -3.76
CA SER A 145 -10.23 -14.69 -3.60
C SER A 145 -9.69 -13.54 -4.46
N PRO A 146 -8.75 -12.72 -3.95
CA PRO A 146 -8.11 -11.67 -4.76
C PRO A 146 -7.46 -12.23 -6.04
N ASP A 147 -6.92 -13.44 -5.99
CA ASP A 147 -6.17 -14.02 -7.11
C ASP A 147 -7.04 -14.48 -8.28
N SER A 148 -8.36 -14.62 -8.08
CA SER A 148 -9.27 -14.94 -9.17
C SER A 148 -9.65 -13.71 -9.99
N LEU A 149 -9.44 -12.51 -9.46
CA LEU A 149 -9.84 -11.25 -10.07
C LEU A 149 -8.99 -10.91 -11.30
N PRO A 150 -9.60 -10.50 -12.41
CA PRO A 150 -8.86 -10.05 -13.58
C PRO A 150 -7.90 -8.89 -13.27
N ALA A 151 -8.37 -7.84 -12.57
CA ALA A 151 -7.54 -6.71 -12.14
C ALA A 151 -6.27 -7.14 -11.38
N VAL A 152 -6.39 -8.04 -10.40
CA VAL A 152 -5.24 -8.52 -9.62
C VAL A 152 -4.31 -9.38 -10.47
N LYS A 153 -4.84 -10.21 -11.38
CA LYS A 153 -4.01 -11.00 -12.30
C LYS A 153 -3.19 -10.10 -13.23
N LYS A 154 -3.82 -9.09 -13.82
CA LYS A 154 -3.14 -8.10 -14.68
C LYS A 154 -2.10 -7.29 -13.90
N TYR A 155 -2.45 -6.86 -12.68
CA TYR A 155 -1.51 -6.20 -11.77
C TYR A 155 -0.28 -7.06 -11.46
N LYS A 156 -0.48 -8.35 -11.14
CA LYS A 156 0.64 -9.28 -10.89
C LYS A 156 1.50 -9.49 -12.15
N ALA A 157 0.91 -9.47 -13.33
CA ALA A 157 1.65 -9.52 -14.58
C ALA A 157 2.54 -8.27 -14.75
N LEU A 158 2.01 -7.08 -14.48
CA LEU A 158 2.80 -5.84 -14.46
C LEU A 158 3.95 -5.92 -13.45
N VAL A 159 3.69 -6.35 -12.21
CA VAL A 159 4.74 -6.50 -11.18
C VAL A 159 5.86 -7.42 -11.67
N LYS A 160 5.51 -8.53 -12.32
CA LYS A 160 6.48 -9.48 -12.86
C LYS A 160 7.36 -8.85 -13.95
N GLU A 161 6.78 -8.06 -14.86
CA GLU A 161 7.55 -7.35 -15.88
C GLU A 161 8.47 -6.29 -15.26
N VAL A 162 8.00 -5.57 -14.24
CA VAL A 162 8.84 -4.59 -13.51
C VAL A 162 9.95 -5.26 -12.71
N GLU A 163 9.73 -6.43 -12.12
CA GLU A 163 10.82 -7.23 -11.52
C GLU A 163 11.83 -7.67 -12.59
N GLY A 164 11.35 -8.02 -13.79
CA GLY A 164 12.18 -8.27 -14.97
C GLY A 164 13.04 -7.05 -15.31
N LEU A 165 12.43 -5.86 -15.36
CA LEU A 165 13.09 -4.58 -15.57
C LEU A 165 14.17 -4.32 -14.51
N GLN A 166 13.87 -4.47 -13.22
CA GLN A 166 14.84 -4.28 -12.13
C GLN A 166 16.03 -5.25 -12.24
N LYS A 167 15.81 -6.49 -12.69
CA LYS A 167 16.89 -7.45 -12.96
C LYS A 167 17.76 -7.02 -14.13
N LYS A 168 17.17 -6.42 -15.16
CA LYS A 168 17.89 -5.89 -16.34
C LYS A 168 18.60 -4.58 -16.04
N LEU A 169 18.07 -3.75 -15.14
CA LEU A 169 18.66 -2.50 -14.68
C LEU A 169 20.06 -2.71 -14.09
N LYS A 170 20.25 -3.81 -13.34
CA LYS A 170 21.57 -4.24 -12.84
C LYS A 170 22.61 -4.52 -13.94
N LYS A 171 22.17 -4.69 -15.20
CA LYS A 171 23.02 -4.92 -16.37
C LYS A 171 23.22 -3.66 -17.21
N GLY A 172 22.68 -2.52 -16.78
CA GLY A 172 22.81 -1.21 -17.44
C GLY A 172 21.53 -0.72 -18.11
N ALA A 173 21.47 0.60 -18.35
CA ALA A 173 20.30 1.30 -18.87
C ALA A 173 19.78 0.72 -20.20
N GLY A 174 20.67 0.42 -21.15
CA GLY A 174 20.25 -0.12 -22.46
C GLY A 174 19.47 -1.45 -22.35
N LYS A 175 19.91 -2.38 -21.49
CA LYS A 175 19.20 -3.66 -21.29
C LYS A 175 17.87 -3.50 -20.56
N ALA A 176 17.75 -2.48 -19.71
CA ALA A 176 16.49 -2.15 -19.07
C ALA A 176 15.54 -1.44 -20.03
N ALA A 177 16.04 -0.55 -20.89
CA ALA A 177 15.26 0.11 -21.94
C ALA A 177 14.62 -0.91 -22.90
N ASP A 178 15.37 -1.95 -23.30
CA ASP A 178 14.86 -3.06 -24.13
C ASP A 178 13.66 -3.79 -23.48
N GLN A 179 13.67 -3.92 -22.14
CA GLN A 179 12.59 -4.57 -21.39
C GLN A 179 11.40 -3.62 -21.18
N PHE A 180 11.61 -2.31 -21.20
CA PHE A 180 10.59 -1.35 -20.78
C PHE A 180 9.32 -1.38 -21.66
N SER A 181 9.42 -1.77 -22.93
CA SER A 181 8.26 -1.97 -23.82
C SER A 181 7.26 -3.00 -23.29
N THR A 182 7.74 -4.10 -22.69
CA THR A 182 6.88 -5.12 -22.07
C THR A 182 6.21 -4.62 -20.80
N VAL A 183 6.88 -3.71 -20.07
CA VAL A 183 6.31 -3.03 -18.91
C VAL A 183 5.21 -2.06 -19.35
N GLU A 184 5.45 -1.27 -20.40
CA GLU A 184 4.44 -0.38 -20.99
C GLU A 184 3.20 -1.16 -21.43
N GLU A 185 3.36 -2.29 -22.13
CA GLU A 185 2.23 -3.13 -22.54
C GLU A 185 1.45 -3.69 -21.36
N ALA A 186 2.14 -4.26 -20.36
CA ALA A 186 1.49 -4.80 -19.17
C ALA A 186 0.79 -3.71 -18.34
N LEU A 187 1.35 -2.50 -18.32
CA LEU A 187 0.79 -1.33 -17.66
C LEU A 187 -0.51 -0.90 -18.32
N GLU A 188 -0.54 -0.73 -19.65
CA GLU A 188 -1.75 -0.34 -20.39
C GLU A 188 -2.89 -1.35 -20.22
N ILE A 189 -2.56 -2.64 -20.26
CA ILE A 189 -3.50 -3.72 -20.03
C ILE A 189 -4.09 -3.64 -18.61
N TRP A 190 -3.26 -3.36 -17.61
CA TRP A 190 -3.73 -3.24 -16.23
C TRP A 190 -4.55 -1.96 -16.02
N LEU A 191 -4.11 -0.81 -16.53
CA LEU A 191 -4.82 0.47 -16.42
C LEU A 191 -6.22 0.38 -17.02
N THR A 192 -6.35 -0.26 -18.18
CA THR A 192 -7.65 -0.52 -18.82
C THR A 192 -8.57 -1.33 -17.91
N GLU A 193 -8.04 -2.37 -17.26
CA GLU A 193 -8.81 -3.23 -16.36
C GLU A 193 -9.24 -2.51 -15.08
N ILE A 194 -8.41 -1.58 -14.56
CA ILE A 194 -8.78 -0.75 -13.40
C ILE A 194 -9.50 0.54 -13.78
N GLU A 195 -9.93 0.67 -15.04
CA GLU A 195 -10.69 1.80 -15.56
C GLU A 195 -9.99 3.15 -15.34
N LEU A 196 -8.66 3.17 -15.44
CA LEU A 196 -7.86 4.39 -15.50
C LEU A 196 -7.56 4.73 -16.97
N PRO A 197 -7.34 6.02 -17.27
CA PRO A 197 -6.96 6.43 -18.61
C PRO A 197 -5.61 5.80 -19.00
N PRO A 198 -5.31 5.70 -20.31
CA PRO A 198 -4.05 5.18 -20.82
C PRO A 198 -2.85 5.87 -20.18
N ALA A 199 -1.72 5.16 -20.08
CA ALA A 199 -0.55 5.67 -19.37
C ALA A 199 -0.04 6.99 -19.97
N LYS A 200 -0.18 7.17 -21.28
CA LYS A 200 0.22 8.39 -22.01
C LYS A 200 -0.62 9.63 -21.71
N GLU A 201 -1.80 9.46 -21.14
CA GLU A 201 -2.74 10.55 -20.83
C GLU A 201 -2.71 10.96 -19.35
N LEU A 202 -1.91 10.26 -18.53
CA LEU A 202 -1.74 10.54 -17.12
C LEU A 202 -0.74 11.67 -16.92
#